data_AF-A0A6P6IRV5-F1
#
_entry.id   AF-A0A6P6IRV5-F1
#
_cell.length_a   1.000
_cell.length_b   1.000
_cell.length_c   1.000
_cell.angle_alpha   90.00
_cell.angle_beta   90.00
_cell.angle_gamma   90.00
#
_symmetry.space_group_name_H-M   'P 1'
#
loop_
_entity.id
_entity.type
_entity.pdbx_description
1 polymer ?
#
loop_
_entity_poly.entity_id
_entity_poly.type
_entity_poly.pdbx_seq_one_letter_code
_entity_poly.pdbx_strand_id
1 'polypeptide(L)'
;MADNLPSEFDVIVIGTGLPESITAAACSRSGQRVLHVDSRSYYGGNWASFSFSGLLSWLKEYQENSDIVNENPAWQEHILENEEAIALSRKDKTIQHVEVFCYASQDLHEDVEETGALQKNHASVTSVNPTEGEHSAYLPSEDESSSTVSCQMPTEQTPNSDLESSLEINDVEATGEEEKRCDDKTCVKSASEEETSENVLTTEDTTLQPRKNRITYSQIIKEGRRFNIDLVSKLLYSRGLLIDLLIKSNVSRYAEFKNITRILAFREGRVEQVPCSRADVFNSKQLTMVEKRMLMKFLTFCMEYEKHPDEYKAYEEITFSEYLKTQKLTPNLQYFLLHSIAMTSETASNTIDGLKATKNFLHCLGRYGNTPFLFPLYGQGELPQCFCRSLNEVERLLIRMCAVFGGIYCLRHSVQCLVVDKESRKCKAVIDQFGQRIISKHFLVEDSYFSENTCSHVQYRQISRSVLITDRSVLKADSDQQISILTVPAVETGTFAVRVIELCSSTMTCMKGTCEHKNEEDEKPRLLWALYFNMRDSSDVSRNSYNDLPSNIYVCSGPDCALGNDNAVKQAETLFQQICPNEDFCPPPPNPEDIVIDGDSLQSEASESSFIPEANSETPKESRSLGNPELSSQ
;
A
#
# COMPACT_ATOMS: atom_id res chain seq x y z
N MET A 1 5.55 -3.52 29.80
CA MET A 1 6.38 -4.70 30.11
C MET A 1 6.61 -5.38 28.77
N ALA A 2 7.86 -5.71 28.44
CA ALA A 2 8.13 -6.54 27.27
C ALA A 2 8.11 -7.99 27.75
N ASP A 3 7.28 -8.83 27.15
CA ASP A 3 7.37 -10.28 27.36
C ASP A 3 8.74 -10.75 26.84
N ASN A 4 9.41 -11.64 27.59
CA ASN A 4 10.75 -12.09 27.23
C ASN A 4 10.73 -12.77 25.86
N LEU A 5 11.43 -12.18 24.89
CA LEU A 5 11.51 -12.69 23.53
C LEU A 5 12.18 -14.08 23.54
N PRO A 6 11.66 -15.08 22.82
CA PRO A 6 12.32 -16.39 22.72
C PRO A 6 13.76 -16.27 22.18
N SER A 7 14.69 -17.04 22.75
CA SER A 7 16.09 -17.02 22.31
C SER A 7 16.38 -17.93 21.11
N GLU A 8 15.37 -18.54 20.49
CA GLU A 8 15.54 -19.45 19.35
C GLU A 8 14.34 -19.37 18.39
N PHE A 9 14.64 -19.20 17.10
CA PHE A 9 13.70 -19.21 15.98
C PHE A 9 14.25 -20.09 14.84
N ASP A 10 13.43 -20.38 13.82
CA ASP A 10 13.90 -21.07 12.62
C ASP A 10 14.34 -20.07 11.54
N VAL A 11 13.64 -18.93 11.44
CA VAL A 11 13.95 -17.83 10.54
C VAL A 11 13.91 -16.50 11.31
N ILE A 12 14.95 -15.68 11.14
CA ILE A 12 14.95 -14.27 11.59
C ILE A 12 14.92 -13.39 10.35
N VAL A 13 14.04 -12.40 10.33
CA VAL A 13 13.86 -11.43 9.24
C VAL A 13 14.10 -10.03 9.78
N ILE A 14 15.03 -9.28 9.17
CA ILE A 14 15.43 -7.92 9.55
C ILE A 14 15.06 -6.97 8.41
N GLY A 15 14.14 -6.04 8.69
CA GLY A 15 13.51 -5.17 7.69
C GLY A 15 12.11 -5.65 7.31
N THR A 16 11.19 -4.70 7.15
CA THR A 16 9.74 -4.98 7.00
C THR A 16 9.14 -4.43 5.70
N GLY A 17 9.97 -4.31 4.67
CA GLY A 17 9.56 -4.06 3.30
C GLY A 17 8.76 -5.20 2.68
N LEU A 18 8.35 -5.01 1.43
CA LEU A 18 7.45 -5.94 0.74
C LEU A 18 8.07 -7.32 0.50
N PRO A 19 9.30 -7.47 -0.04
CA PRO A 19 9.95 -8.79 -0.18
C PRO A 19 10.10 -9.54 1.16
N GLU A 20 10.53 -8.84 2.22
CA GLU A 20 10.74 -9.40 3.55
C GLU A 20 9.42 -9.91 4.14
N SER A 21 8.36 -9.09 4.05
CA SER A 21 7.03 -9.42 4.59
C SER A 21 6.38 -10.60 3.86
N ILE A 22 6.54 -10.69 2.53
CA ILE A 22 6.07 -11.86 1.76
C ILE A 22 6.85 -13.11 2.15
N THR A 23 8.18 -13.02 2.27
CA THR A 23 9.01 -14.19 2.62
C THR A 23 8.75 -14.66 4.05
N ALA A 24 8.59 -13.74 4.99
CA ALA A 24 8.18 -14.03 6.37
C ALA A 24 6.82 -14.75 6.38
N ALA A 25 5.81 -14.20 5.67
CA ALA A 25 4.49 -14.79 5.57
C ALA A 25 4.53 -16.22 5.01
N ALA A 26 5.32 -16.45 3.95
CA ALA A 26 5.52 -17.78 3.37
C ALA A 26 6.14 -18.77 4.37
N CYS A 27 7.23 -18.39 5.04
CA CYS A 27 7.92 -19.23 6.03
C CYS A 27 7.02 -19.55 7.25
N SER A 28 6.26 -18.58 7.77
CA SER A 28 5.33 -18.84 8.87
C SER A 28 4.17 -19.74 8.41
N ARG A 29 3.71 -19.58 7.16
CA ARG A 29 2.63 -20.39 6.58
C ARG A 29 3.05 -21.85 6.35
N SER A 30 4.34 -22.12 6.12
CA SER A 30 4.94 -23.47 6.11
C SER A 30 5.35 -23.99 7.49
N GLY A 31 4.96 -23.31 8.58
CA GLY A 31 5.15 -23.77 9.96
C GLY A 31 6.50 -23.43 10.61
N GLN A 32 7.33 -22.59 9.98
CA GLN A 32 8.58 -22.11 10.59
C GLN A 32 8.29 -21.11 11.72
N ARG A 33 9.06 -21.16 12.82
CA ARG A 33 9.04 -20.09 13.83
C ARG A 33 9.79 -18.88 13.27
N VAL A 34 9.05 -17.84 12.88
CA VAL A 34 9.61 -16.60 12.33
C VAL A 34 9.70 -15.53 13.41
N LEU A 35 10.85 -14.87 13.53
CA LEU A 35 11.00 -13.58 14.20
C LEU A 35 11.21 -12.50 13.14
N HIS A 36 10.36 -11.46 13.13
CA HIS A 36 10.42 -10.38 12.16
C HIS A 36 10.59 -9.04 12.88
N VAL A 37 11.72 -8.37 12.65
CA VAL A 37 12.15 -7.18 13.39
C VAL A 37 12.37 -5.98 12.47
N ASP A 38 12.07 -4.79 12.97
CA ASP A 38 12.46 -3.51 12.35
C ASP A 38 13.04 -2.55 13.38
N SER A 39 14.08 -1.82 12.98
CA SER A 39 14.64 -0.72 13.77
C SER A 39 13.69 0.48 13.84
N ARG A 40 12.84 0.67 12.83
CA ARG A 40 11.90 1.79 12.71
C ARG A 40 10.67 1.59 13.60
N SER A 41 9.92 2.68 13.80
CA SER A 41 8.70 2.70 14.62
C SER A 41 7.41 2.35 13.86
N TYR A 42 7.54 2.01 12.57
CA TYR A 42 6.48 1.76 11.60
C TYR A 42 6.91 0.62 10.65
N TYR A 43 5.93 0.05 9.93
CA TYR A 43 6.13 -1.04 8.95
C TYR A 43 6.60 -0.51 7.59
N GLY A 44 7.23 -1.36 6.78
CA GLY A 44 7.46 -1.12 5.35
C GLY A 44 8.87 -0.67 4.98
N GLY A 45 9.67 -0.17 5.91
CA GLY A 45 10.98 0.41 5.58
C GLY A 45 10.87 1.48 4.50
N ASN A 46 11.53 1.28 3.36
CA ASN A 46 11.42 2.17 2.19
C ASN A 46 10.14 1.99 1.36
N TRP A 47 9.31 0.98 1.66
CA TRP A 47 7.97 0.80 1.09
C TRP A 47 6.85 1.50 1.89
N ALA A 48 7.20 2.17 2.99
CA ALA A 48 6.22 2.79 3.91
C ALA A 48 5.40 3.92 3.27
N SER A 49 4.23 4.16 3.85
CA SER A 49 3.39 5.34 3.65
C SER A 49 3.32 6.18 4.94
N PHE A 50 3.15 7.49 4.81
CA PHE A 50 3.16 8.40 5.95
C PHE A 50 2.00 9.40 5.94
N SER A 51 1.48 9.71 7.13
CA SER A 51 0.74 10.96 7.36
C SER A 51 1.65 12.17 7.10
N PHE A 52 1.07 13.35 6.86
CA PHE A 52 1.87 14.53 6.52
C PHE A 52 2.88 14.89 7.65
N SER A 53 2.47 14.83 8.91
CA SER A 53 3.38 15.00 10.05
C SER A 53 4.39 13.87 10.21
N GLY A 54 4.00 12.62 9.91
CA GLY A 54 4.91 11.47 9.86
C GLY A 54 6.01 11.65 8.82
N LEU A 55 5.66 12.18 7.64
CA LEU A 55 6.61 12.47 6.57
C LEU A 55 7.56 13.61 6.98
N LEU A 56 7.07 14.67 7.62
CA LEU A 56 7.93 15.73 8.18
C LEU A 56 8.91 15.19 9.24
N SER A 57 8.49 14.23 10.07
CA SER A 57 9.38 13.53 11.01
C SER A 57 10.44 12.70 10.29
N TRP A 58 10.04 11.94 9.26
CA TRP A 58 10.96 11.16 8.42
C TRP A 58 11.98 12.07 7.69
N LEU A 59 11.57 13.25 7.22
CA LEU A 59 12.47 14.22 6.59
C LEU A 59 13.57 14.71 7.55
N LYS A 60 13.21 15.02 8.81
CA LYS A 60 14.18 15.42 9.85
C LYS A 60 15.25 14.33 10.07
N GLU A 61 14.85 13.06 10.10
CA GLU A 61 15.75 11.90 10.27
C GLU A 61 16.84 11.78 9.18
N TYR A 62 16.66 12.40 8.00
CA TYR A 62 17.69 12.44 6.93
C TYR A 62 18.34 13.82 6.73
N GLN A 63 17.73 14.90 7.23
CA GLN A 63 18.29 16.26 7.12
C GLN A 63 19.22 16.62 8.30
N GLU A 64 18.88 16.26 9.52
CA GLU A 64 19.62 16.65 10.74
C GLU A 64 20.76 15.68 11.08
N ASN A 65 20.78 14.53 10.43
CA ASN A 65 21.52 13.36 10.86
C ASN A 65 23.00 13.42 10.46
N SER A 66 23.75 14.28 11.15
CA SER A 66 25.22 14.38 11.09
C SER A 66 25.92 13.71 12.28
N ASP A 67 25.15 13.08 13.19
CA ASP A 67 25.67 12.52 14.43
C ASP A 67 26.63 11.36 14.21
N ILE A 68 27.89 11.60 14.57
CA ILE A 68 28.93 10.59 14.74
C ILE A 68 28.68 9.93 16.10
N VAL A 69 27.75 8.96 16.15
CA VAL A 69 27.53 8.12 17.34
C VAL A 69 28.71 7.15 17.48
N ASN A 70 29.79 7.65 18.05
CA ASN A 70 31.00 6.89 18.35
C ASN A 70 30.87 6.22 19.71
N GLU A 71 30.20 5.06 19.77
CA GLU A 71 30.12 4.25 20.99
C GLU A 71 30.55 2.79 20.75
N ASN A 72 31.43 2.32 21.63
CA ASN A 72 31.95 0.96 21.68
C ASN A 72 30.78 -0.04 21.74
N PRO A 73 30.68 -0.98 20.79
CA PRO A 73 29.56 -1.92 20.78
C PRO A 73 29.65 -2.97 21.90
N ALA A 74 28.88 -2.79 22.97
CA ALA A 74 28.79 -3.74 24.10
C ALA A 74 28.53 -5.20 23.68
N TRP A 75 27.91 -5.44 22.51
CA TRP A 75 27.76 -6.79 21.93
C TRP A 75 29.07 -7.57 21.76
N GLN A 76 30.23 -6.91 21.72
CA GLN A 76 31.53 -7.53 21.52
C GLN A 76 31.90 -8.49 22.67
N GLU A 77 31.42 -8.23 23.87
CA GLU A 77 31.61 -9.10 25.05
C GLU A 77 30.79 -10.41 24.97
N HIS A 78 29.78 -10.46 24.09
CA HIS A 78 28.89 -11.61 23.88
C HIS A 78 29.34 -12.53 22.71
N ILE A 79 30.48 -12.24 22.08
CA ILE A 79 31.08 -13.05 21.01
C ILE A 79 32.04 -14.08 21.61
N LEU A 80 31.86 -15.36 21.28
CA LEU A 80 32.69 -16.45 21.76
C LEU A 80 34.00 -16.57 20.95
N GLU A 81 35.03 -17.22 21.52
CA GLU A 81 36.36 -17.31 20.87
C GLU A 81 36.34 -17.96 19.48
N ASN A 82 35.47 -18.95 19.26
CA ASN A 82 35.27 -19.62 17.98
C ASN A 82 34.30 -18.88 17.03
N GLU A 83 33.87 -17.67 17.39
CA GLU A 83 32.89 -16.88 16.64
C GLU A 83 33.48 -15.55 16.16
N GLU A 84 32.94 -15.05 15.06
CA GLU A 84 33.18 -13.71 14.53
C GLU A 84 31.84 -12.98 14.37
N ALA A 85 31.88 -11.66 14.23
CA ALA A 85 30.69 -10.83 14.12
C ALA A 85 30.69 -10.00 12.84
N ILE A 86 29.59 -10.05 12.10
CA ILE A 86 29.31 -9.11 11.01
C ILE A 86 28.42 -8.01 11.59
N ALA A 87 28.97 -6.82 11.78
CA ALA A 87 28.22 -5.68 12.28
C ALA A 87 27.16 -5.24 11.26
N LEU A 88 25.96 -4.94 11.75
CA LEU A 88 24.89 -4.34 10.94
C LEU A 88 24.98 -2.81 10.99
N SER A 89 24.40 -2.16 9.98
CA SER A 89 24.28 -0.71 9.97
C SER A 89 23.32 -0.23 11.06
N ARG A 90 23.76 0.75 11.84
CA ARG A 90 22.93 1.50 12.78
C ARG A 90 22.22 2.69 12.13
N LYS A 91 22.50 2.97 10.85
CA LYS A 91 22.04 4.18 10.15
C LYS A 91 21.68 3.88 8.71
N ASP A 92 20.43 4.16 8.38
CA ASP A 92 19.95 4.09 7.01
C ASP A 92 20.63 5.18 6.15
N LYS A 93 21.19 4.76 5.01
CA LYS A 93 21.83 5.62 4.00
C LYS A 93 21.25 5.36 2.61
N THR A 94 19.96 5.02 2.53
CA THR A 94 19.25 4.72 1.28
C THR A 94 18.60 5.95 0.65
N ILE A 95 18.37 7.01 1.42
CA ILE A 95 17.74 8.25 0.96
C ILE A 95 18.80 9.35 0.84
N GLN A 96 18.78 10.08 -0.28
CA GLN A 96 19.73 11.15 -0.61
C GLN A 96 19.03 12.33 -1.29
N HIS A 97 19.71 13.48 -1.36
CA HIS A 97 19.27 14.69 -2.09
C HIS A 97 17.83 15.12 -1.77
N VAL A 98 17.50 15.20 -0.47
CA VAL A 98 16.17 15.57 0.02
C VAL A 98 15.95 17.07 -0.12
N GLU A 99 15.05 17.48 -1.01
CA GLU A 99 14.65 18.87 -1.23
C GLU A 99 13.15 19.04 -0.99
N VAL A 100 12.76 20.09 -0.24
CA VAL A 100 11.36 20.36 0.14
C VAL A 100 11.00 21.80 -0.20
N PHE A 101 9.87 21.99 -0.89
CA PHE A 101 9.36 23.29 -1.31
C PHE A 101 7.91 23.48 -0.87
N CYS A 102 7.61 24.59 -0.20
CA CYS A 102 6.25 24.98 0.15
C CYS A 102 5.84 26.22 -0.67
N TYR A 103 4.77 26.10 -1.46
CA TYR A 103 4.22 27.17 -2.31
C TYR A 103 2.79 27.58 -1.88
N ALA A 104 2.20 26.86 -0.93
CA ALA A 104 1.00 27.27 -0.21
C ALA A 104 1.32 28.50 0.66
N SER A 105 0.32 29.34 0.94
CA SER A 105 0.53 30.46 1.86
C SER A 105 0.80 29.95 3.28
N GLN A 106 1.80 30.54 3.92
CA GLN A 106 2.03 30.40 5.35
C GLN A 106 1.33 31.58 6.03
N ASP A 107 0.31 31.28 6.84
CA ASP A 107 -0.48 32.30 7.51
C ASP A 107 0.28 32.74 8.78
N LEU A 108 0.79 33.98 8.79
CA LEU A 108 1.74 34.53 9.77
C LEU A 108 1.22 34.70 11.22
N HIS A 109 0.06 34.13 11.56
CA HIS A 109 -0.71 34.53 12.75
C HIS A 109 -1.31 33.41 13.61
N GLU A 110 -0.99 32.13 13.36
CA GLU A 110 -1.33 31.04 14.27
C GLU A 110 -0.07 30.23 14.61
N ASP A 111 0.32 30.21 15.88
CA ASP A 111 1.21 29.19 16.44
C ASP A 111 0.45 27.85 16.43
N VAL A 112 0.56 27.10 15.33
CA VAL A 112 -0.15 25.83 15.15
C VAL A 112 0.48 24.75 16.02
N GLU A 113 -0.14 24.46 17.18
CA GLU A 113 0.25 23.32 18.01
C GLU A 113 0.08 21.98 17.25
N GLU A 114 1.15 21.17 17.21
CA GLU A 114 1.18 19.87 16.52
C GLU A 114 0.29 18.83 17.23
N THR A 115 -0.95 18.67 16.77
CA THR A 115 -1.88 17.65 17.30
C THR A 115 -1.52 16.20 16.88
N GLY A 116 -0.49 15.66 17.51
CA GLY A 116 -0.18 14.22 17.48
C GLY A 116 1.24 13.83 17.09
N ALA A 117 2.24 14.65 17.41
CA ALA A 117 3.62 14.17 17.39
C ALA A 117 3.80 13.02 18.40
N LEU A 118 4.38 11.90 17.98
CA LEU A 118 4.78 10.81 18.88
C LEU A 118 5.95 11.30 19.74
N GLN A 119 5.66 11.70 20.97
CA GLN A 119 6.69 12.10 21.93
C GLN A 119 7.64 10.93 22.22
N LYS A 120 8.93 11.10 21.86
CA LYS A 120 10.01 10.24 22.35
C LYS A 120 10.20 10.51 23.85
N ASN A 121 9.55 9.72 24.69
CA ASN A 121 9.79 9.72 26.13
C ASN A 121 11.20 9.17 26.43
N HIS A 122 12.20 10.06 26.45
CA HIS A 122 13.49 9.77 27.06
C HIS A 122 13.34 9.73 28.59
N ALA A 123 13.11 8.53 29.13
CA ALA A 123 13.22 8.28 30.56
C ALA A 123 14.69 8.22 30.97
N SER A 124 15.32 9.38 31.20
CA SER A 124 16.66 9.46 31.79
C SER A 124 16.59 9.13 33.29
N VAL A 125 16.84 7.87 33.62
CA VAL A 125 17.05 7.43 35.01
C VAL A 125 18.43 7.90 35.48
N THR A 126 18.48 9.02 36.19
CA THR A 126 19.71 9.46 36.87
C THR A 126 19.68 8.97 38.32
N SER A 127 20.63 8.10 38.65
CA SER A 127 20.82 7.53 39.99
C SER A 127 21.24 8.57 41.03
N VAL A 128 20.59 8.57 42.20
CA VAL A 128 21.11 9.19 43.43
C VAL A 128 20.92 8.20 44.57
N ASN A 129 21.99 7.88 45.29
CA ASN A 129 22.02 6.99 46.46
C ASN A 129 22.25 7.82 47.75
N PRO A 130 21.99 7.26 48.95
CA PRO A 130 21.16 7.94 49.94
C PRO A 130 21.90 8.61 51.10
N THR A 131 21.17 9.47 51.81
CA THR A 131 21.47 9.88 53.19
C THR A 131 20.18 10.08 54.00
N GLU A 132 20.30 9.95 55.33
CA GLU A 132 19.22 9.65 56.29
C GLU A 132 18.37 10.88 56.69
N GLY A 133 17.12 10.68 57.16
CA GLY A 133 16.27 11.77 57.67
C GLY A 133 14.81 11.40 57.98
N GLU A 134 14.55 11.02 59.23
CA GLU A 134 13.31 10.57 59.88
C GLU A 134 11.93 11.23 59.57
N HIS A 135 10.89 10.39 59.61
CA HIS A 135 9.51 10.59 60.11
C HIS A 135 8.74 11.92 59.95
N SER A 136 7.58 11.86 59.28
CA SER A 136 6.27 12.09 59.93
C SER A 136 5.10 11.50 59.10
N ALA A 137 4.02 11.10 59.77
CA ALA A 137 2.83 10.48 59.15
C ALA A 137 1.74 11.48 58.78
N TYR A 138 0.83 11.12 57.86
CA TYR A 138 -0.64 11.16 58.04
C TYR A 138 -1.37 10.41 56.89
N LEU A 139 -2.30 9.53 57.27
CA LEU A 139 -3.35 8.87 56.46
C LEU A 139 -4.71 9.59 56.72
N PRO A 140 -5.87 9.25 56.11
CA PRO A 140 -6.23 8.19 55.14
C PRO A 140 -6.65 8.80 53.76
N SER A 141 -7.48 8.24 52.86
CA SER A 141 -8.39 7.08 52.84
C SER A 141 -8.59 6.48 51.44
N GLU A 142 -9.47 5.48 51.35
CA GLU A 142 -9.89 4.73 50.16
C GLU A 142 -11.08 5.39 49.42
N ASP A 143 -11.26 5.07 48.14
CA ASP A 143 -12.55 4.55 47.66
C ASP A 143 -12.36 3.77 46.34
N GLU A 144 -12.91 2.55 46.27
CA GLU A 144 -12.97 1.76 45.04
C GLU A 144 -14.19 2.16 44.18
N SER A 145 -14.05 2.17 42.85
CA SER A 145 -15.11 1.60 42.00
C SER A 145 -14.62 1.36 40.58
N SER A 146 -14.78 0.11 40.15
CA SER A 146 -14.59 -0.36 38.78
C SER A 146 -15.83 -0.08 37.91
N SER A 147 -15.63 0.19 36.62
CA SER A 147 -16.58 -0.31 35.61
C SER A 147 -15.93 -0.48 34.23
N THR A 148 -15.92 -1.73 33.77
CA THR A 148 -15.77 -2.11 32.37
C THR A 148 -17.05 -1.76 31.60
N VAL A 149 -16.93 -1.18 30.41
CA VAL A 149 -18.04 -1.11 29.45
C VAL A 149 -17.55 -1.50 28.05
N SER A 150 -18.11 -2.59 27.53
CA SER A 150 -18.04 -2.95 26.13
C SER A 150 -19.11 -2.21 25.34
N CYS A 151 -18.78 -1.63 24.19
CA CYS A 151 -19.78 -1.05 23.30
C CYS A 151 -20.29 -2.10 22.30
N GLN A 152 -21.56 -2.48 22.43
CA GLN A 152 -22.29 -3.31 21.47
C GLN A 152 -22.78 -2.48 20.27
N MET A 153 -23.07 -3.19 19.17
CA MET A 153 -23.85 -2.67 18.04
C MET A 153 -25.30 -2.37 18.44
N PRO A 154 -25.96 -1.33 17.90
CA PRO A 154 -27.41 -1.18 17.99
C PRO A 154 -28.13 -1.95 16.87
N THR A 155 -29.22 -2.65 17.21
CA THR A 155 -30.15 -3.24 16.23
C THR A 155 -31.56 -3.21 16.80
N GLU A 156 -32.40 -2.28 16.34
CA GLU A 156 -33.86 -2.26 16.54
C GLU A 156 -34.51 -1.38 15.46
N GLN A 157 -35.76 -1.55 15.01
CA GLN A 157 -36.71 -2.69 15.03
C GLN A 157 -37.75 -2.41 13.91
N THR A 158 -38.30 -3.45 13.28
CA THR A 158 -39.40 -3.34 12.30
C THR A 158 -40.76 -3.19 12.99
N PRO A 159 -41.79 -2.70 12.27
CA PRO A 159 -43.11 -3.28 12.38
C PRO A 159 -43.69 -3.69 11.02
N ASN A 160 -44.30 -4.88 10.97
CA ASN A 160 -44.95 -5.46 9.79
C ASN A 160 -46.36 -4.87 9.58
N SER A 161 -46.84 -4.85 8.33
CA SER A 161 -48.12 -5.47 7.96
C SER A 161 -48.23 -5.67 6.44
N ASP A 162 -48.90 -6.76 6.08
CA ASP A 162 -49.06 -7.25 4.72
C ASP A 162 -50.06 -6.43 3.88
N LEU A 163 -49.87 -6.38 2.56
CA LEU A 163 -50.84 -7.00 1.63
C LEU A 163 -50.32 -7.10 0.18
N GLU A 164 -50.86 -8.07 -0.55
CA GLU A 164 -50.61 -8.34 -1.97
C GLU A 164 -51.25 -7.29 -2.89
N SER A 165 -50.72 -7.11 -4.12
CA SER A 165 -51.40 -7.54 -5.36
C SER A 165 -50.93 -6.84 -6.65
N SER A 166 -50.88 -7.64 -7.72
CA SER A 166 -51.10 -7.36 -9.16
C SER A 166 -50.81 -5.97 -9.77
N LEU A 167 -49.96 -5.99 -10.82
CA LEU A 167 -50.25 -5.57 -12.20
C LEU A 167 -51.34 -4.50 -12.43
N GLU A 168 -50.98 -3.43 -13.16
CA GLU A 168 -51.62 -3.20 -14.47
C GLU A 168 -50.79 -2.30 -15.40
N ILE A 169 -50.98 -2.54 -16.71
CA ILE A 169 -50.41 -1.82 -17.85
C ILE A 169 -51.45 -0.78 -18.29
N ASN A 170 -51.04 0.39 -18.82
CA ASN A 170 -51.66 0.99 -20.01
C ASN A 170 -50.89 2.22 -20.54
N ASP A 171 -50.57 2.18 -21.83
CA ASP A 171 -50.18 3.32 -22.65
C ASP A 171 -51.36 4.26 -22.92
N VAL A 172 -51.12 5.57 -23.11
CA VAL A 172 -51.85 6.43 -24.08
C VAL A 172 -50.92 7.54 -24.59
N GLU A 173 -50.77 7.65 -25.91
CA GLU A 173 -50.18 8.81 -26.62
C GLU A 173 -51.20 9.97 -26.76
N ALA A 174 -50.74 11.23 -26.88
CA ALA A 174 -51.27 12.20 -27.85
C ALA A 174 -50.59 13.59 -27.81
N THR A 175 -49.83 13.88 -28.88
CA THR A 175 -49.78 15.13 -29.68
C THR A 175 -50.41 16.46 -29.19
N GLY A 176 -49.69 17.56 -29.43
CA GLY A 176 -50.28 18.92 -29.52
C GLY A 176 -49.25 20.03 -29.79
N GLU A 177 -49.15 20.49 -31.04
CA GLU A 177 -48.40 21.70 -31.42
C GLU A 177 -49.23 22.98 -31.18
N GLU A 178 -48.61 24.13 -30.90
CA GLU A 178 -49.02 25.40 -31.54
C GLU A 178 -47.98 26.54 -31.40
N GLU A 179 -48.03 27.51 -32.32
CA GLU A 179 -47.05 28.58 -32.56
C GLU A 179 -47.53 30.00 -32.15
N LYS A 180 -46.59 30.97 -32.14
CA LYS A 180 -46.78 32.44 -32.23
C LYS A 180 -47.35 33.11 -30.94
N ARG A 181 -47.15 34.41 -30.69
CA ARG A 181 -46.60 35.53 -31.51
C ARG A 181 -45.94 36.59 -30.61
N CYS A 182 -45.03 37.40 -31.17
CA CYS A 182 -44.55 38.64 -30.55
C CYS A 182 -45.62 39.75 -30.59
N ASP A 183 -45.50 40.74 -29.69
CA ASP A 183 -45.95 42.11 -29.94
C ASP A 183 -44.92 43.12 -29.41
N ASP A 184 -44.80 44.25 -30.12
CA ASP A 184 -43.75 45.28 -29.98
C ASP A 184 -44.32 46.57 -29.35
N LYS A 185 -43.47 47.37 -28.67
CA LYS A 185 -43.66 48.83 -28.62
C LYS A 185 -42.41 49.62 -28.24
N THR A 186 -42.16 50.63 -29.08
CA THR A 186 -40.95 51.43 -29.19
C THR A 186 -41.00 52.74 -28.38
N CYS A 187 -39.84 53.27 -27.96
CA CYS A 187 -39.53 54.71 -28.05
C CYS A 187 -38.00 54.96 -28.06
N VAL A 188 -37.54 56.10 -28.59
CA VAL A 188 -36.14 56.32 -29.02
C VAL A 188 -35.66 57.75 -28.69
N LYS A 189 -34.32 57.93 -28.60
CA LYS A 189 -33.49 59.17 -28.58
C LYS A 189 -33.21 59.74 -27.18
N SER A 190 -32.07 60.38 -26.89
CA SER A 190 -31.02 60.98 -27.76
C SER A 190 -29.59 60.87 -27.18
N ALA A 191 -28.56 61.23 -27.95
CA ALA A 191 -27.13 61.11 -27.64
C ALA A 191 -26.44 62.44 -27.23
N SER A 192 -25.24 62.34 -26.62
CA SER A 192 -24.13 63.32 -26.72
C SER A 192 -22.81 62.73 -26.16
N GLU A 193 -21.68 63.36 -26.48
CA GLU A 193 -20.31 62.81 -26.40
C GLU A 193 -19.45 63.36 -25.22
N GLU A 194 -18.39 62.61 -24.90
CA GLU A 194 -17.00 63.00 -24.52
C GLU A 194 -16.61 63.89 -23.29
N GLU A 195 -15.39 63.55 -22.82
CA GLU A 195 -14.32 64.33 -22.13
C GLU A 195 -14.23 64.58 -20.59
N THR A 196 -13.24 63.88 -20.00
CA THR A 196 -12.16 64.30 -19.06
C THR A 196 -12.39 64.99 -17.69
N SER A 197 -11.98 64.24 -16.64
CA SER A 197 -11.19 64.62 -15.44
C SER A 197 -11.54 65.85 -14.56
N GLU A 198 -11.78 65.61 -13.25
CA GLU A 198 -10.80 65.94 -12.19
C GLU A 198 -11.13 65.31 -10.81
N ASN A 199 -10.08 65.03 -10.04
CA ASN A 199 -10.04 64.35 -8.74
C ASN A 199 -10.80 65.02 -7.57
N VAL A 200 -11.36 64.21 -6.65
CA VAL A 200 -10.87 64.02 -5.23
C VAL A 200 -11.96 63.45 -4.30
N LEU A 201 -11.60 62.35 -3.62
CA LEU A 201 -12.17 61.75 -2.39
C LEU A 201 -13.67 61.87 -2.08
N THR A 202 -14.35 60.73 -2.08
CA THR A 202 -15.11 60.28 -0.90
C THR A 202 -14.88 58.79 -0.68
N THR A 203 -14.76 58.38 0.59
CA THR A 203 -14.34 57.04 1.03
C THR A 203 -15.23 55.93 0.49
N GLU A 204 -14.69 55.06 -0.37
CA GLU A 204 -15.29 53.76 -0.65
C GLU A 204 -15.01 52.81 0.52
N ASP A 205 -16.08 52.43 1.22
CA ASP A 205 -16.08 51.36 2.20
C ASP A 205 -16.00 50.01 1.45
N THR A 206 -14.79 49.67 1.01
CA THR A 206 -14.52 48.41 0.30
C THR A 206 -14.62 47.26 1.28
N THR A 207 -15.86 46.83 1.52
CA THR A 207 -16.19 45.53 2.11
C THR A 207 -15.73 44.42 1.15
N LEU A 208 -14.42 44.15 1.19
CA LEU A 208 -13.78 43.02 0.54
C LEU A 208 -14.48 41.73 0.99
N GLN A 209 -15.37 41.23 0.14
CA GLN A 209 -15.87 39.86 0.20
C GLN A 209 -14.67 38.94 0.44
N PRO A 210 -14.64 38.15 1.54
CA PRO A 210 -13.46 37.38 1.89
C PRO A 210 -13.13 36.40 0.77
N ARG A 211 -11.88 36.38 0.30
CA ARG A 211 -11.36 35.42 -0.70
C ARG A 211 -11.44 33.99 -0.15
N LYS A 212 -12.63 33.37 -0.24
CA LYS A 212 -12.89 32.06 0.35
C LYS A 212 -12.12 30.94 -0.36
N ASN A 213 -11.39 30.17 0.44
CA ASN A 213 -10.89 28.82 0.15
C ASN A 213 -9.74 28.74 -0.88
N ARG A 214 -8.63 29.44 -0.67
CA ARG A 214 -7.31 28.95 -1.13
C ARG A 214 -6.76 27.98 -0.09
N ILE A 215 -6.16 26.87 -0.53
CA ILE A 215 -5.50 25.94 0.39
C ILE A 215 -4.21 26.59 0.92
N THR A 216 -4.09 26.65 2.25
CA THR A 216 -2.93 27.19 2.96
C THR A 216 -2.12 26.06 3.61
N TYR A 217 -0.87 26.32 3.99
CA TYR A 217 -0.02 25.30 4.59
C TYR A 217 -0.60 24.81 5.94
N SER A 218 -1.19 25.70 6.73
CA SER A 218 -1.86 25.39 8.00
C SER A 218 -3.03 24.41 7.82
N GLN A 219 -3.75 24.48 6.68
CA GLN A 219 -4.80 23.52 6.35
C GLN A 219 -4.24 22.12 6.01
N ILE A 220 -3.12 22.04 5.30
CA ILE A 220 -2.44 20.77 4.99
C ILE A 220 -1.93 20.11 6.30
N ILE A 221 -1.37 20.90 7.21
CA ILE A 221 -0.95 20.44 8.56
C ILE A 221 -2.17 19.91 9.34
N LYS A 222 -3.25 20.68 9.41
CA LYS A 222 -4.47 20.33 10.16
C LYS A 222 -5.14 19.05 9.65
N GLU A 223 -5.24 18.88 8.33
CA GLU A 223 -5.78 17.66 7.70
C GLU A 223 -4.71 16.56 7.54
N GLY A 224 -3.51 16.72 8.14
CA GLY A 224 -2.32 15.90 7.87
C GLY A 224 -2.48 14.39 8.08
N ARG A 225 -3.42 13.96 8.93
CA ARG A 225 -3.76 12.53 9.15
C ARG A 225 -4.55 11.89 8.00
N ARG A 226 -5.07 12.69 7.05
CA ARG A 226 -5.78 12.21 5.86
C ARG A 226 -4.86 11.96 4.67
N PHE A 227 -3.59 12.32 4.82
CA PHE A 227 -2.57 11.96 3.87
C PHE A 227 -2.03 10.57 4.21
N ASN A 228 -1.75 9.77 3.18
CA ASN A 228 -0.96 8.55 3.27
C ASN A 228 -0.01 8.58 2.06
N ILE A 229 1.14 9.22 2.26
CA ILE A 229 2.12 9.54 1.23
C ILE A 229 3.09 8.36 1.11
N ASP A 230 2.97 7.61 0.02
CA ASP A 230 3.86 6.50 -0.30
C ASP A 230 5.26 7.00 -0.71
N LEU A 231 6.31 6.41 -0.12
CA LEU A 231 7.67 6.57 -0.66
C LEU A 231 7.80 5.90 -2.04
N VAL A 232 7.06 4.82 -2.29
CA VAL A 232 7.09 4.03 -3.54
C VAL A 232 5.87 4.33 -4.42
N SER A 233 6.11 4.79 -5.64
CA SER A 233 5.05 5.04 -6.63
C SER A 233 4.95 3.88 -7.61
N LYS A 234 4.09 2.91 -7.29
CA LYS A 234 3.82 1.70 -8.08
C LYS A 234 2.31 1.50 -8.27
N LEU A 235 1.95 0.63 -9.22
CA LEU A 235 0.57 0.18 -9.47
C LEU A 235 0.49 -1.34 -9.42
N LEU A 236 -0.66 -1.85 -9.02
CA LEU A 236 -0.95 -3.28 -9.08
C LEU A 236 -1.56 -3.61 -10.44
N TYR A 237 -0.89 -4.42 -11.27
CA TYR A 237 -1.52 -4.97 -12.47
C TYR A 237 -2.72 -5.85 -12.06
N SER A 238 -3.79 -5.83 -12.85
CA SER A 238 -4.97 -6.64 -12.58
C SER A 238 -4.69 -8.15 -12.70
N ARG A 239 -3.68 -8.55 -13.48
CA ARG A 239 -3.10 -9.91 -13.53
C ARG A 239 -1.59 -9.79 -13.38
N GLY A 240 -0.97 -10.65 -12.58
CA GLY A 240 0.45 -10.51 -12.24
C GLY A 240 0.75 -11.05 -10.86
N LEU A 241 2.04 -11.22 -10.57
CA LEU A 241 2.48 -12.07 -9.46
C LEU A 241 1.92 -11.61 -8.10
N LEU A 242 1.88 -10.31 -7.83
CA LEU A 242 1.37 -9.82 -6.55
C LEU A 242 -0.16 -9.98 -6.40
N ILE A 243 -0.96 -9.65 -7.41
CA ILE A 243 -2.43 -9.77 -7.29
C ILE A 243 -2.84 -11.24 -7.20
N ASP A 244 -2.19 -12.11 -7.96
CA ASP A 244 -2.50 -13.53 -7.94
C ASP A 244 -2.00 -14.18 -6.63
N LEU A 245 -0.88 -13.71 -6.05
CA LEU A 245 -0.42 -14.08 -4.69
C LEU A 245 -1.39 -13.59 -3.59
N LEU A 246 -1.84 -12.33 -3.64
CA LEU A 246 -2.79 -11.76 -2.67
C LEU A 246 -4.10 -12.56 -2.62
N ILE A 247 -4.57 -13.02 -3.78
CA ILE A 247 -5.75 -13.88 -3.91
C ILE A 247 -5.44 -15.30 -3.41
N LYS A 248 -4.35 -15.94 -3.88
CA LYS A 248 -3.97 -17.32 -3.48
C LYS A 248 -3.82 -17.45 -1.96
N SER A 249 -3.13 -16.50 -1.34
CA SER A 249 -2.87 -16.47 0.12
C SER A 249 -4.05 -15.97 0.95
N ASN A 250 -5.12 -15.50 0.31
CA ASN A 250 -6.27 -14.86 0.96
C ASN A 250 -5.91 -13.60 1.81
N VAL A 251 -4.77 -12.98 1.50
CA VAL A 251 -4.26 -11.72 2.07
C VAL A 251 -5.02 -10.51 1.49
N SER A 252 -5.66 -10.66 0.33
CA SER A 252 -6.55 -9.66 -0.27
C SER A 252 -7.72 -9.22 0.61
N ARG A 253 -8.03 -9.93 1.72
CA ARG A 253 -9.05 -9.53 2.70
C ARG A 253 -8.66 -8.35 3.57
N TYR A 254 -7.36 -8.02 3.67
CA TYR A 254 -6.88 -6.93 4.53
C TYR A 254 -6.74 -5.58 3.81
N ALA A 255 -7.00 -5.52 2.49
CA ALA A 255 -6.87 -4.33 1.68
C ALA A 255 -7.99 -4.21 0.64
N GLU A 256 -8.50 -3.00 0.46
CA GLU A 256 -9.41 -2.66 -0.63
C GLU A 256 -8.64 -1.99 -1.79
N PHE A 257 -9.18 -2.05 -3.00
CA PHE A 257 -8.52 -1.55 -4.20
C PHE A 257 -9.45 -0.66 -5.03
N LYS A 258 -8.90 0.42 -5.60
CA LYS A 258 -9.59 1.28 -6.56
C LYS A 258 -8.97 1.16 -7.95
N ASN A 259 -9.82 1.11 -8.97
CA ASN A 259 -9.41 1.10 -10.37
C ASN A 259 -8.70 2.40 -10.76
N ILE A 260 -7.62 2.29 -11.56
CA ILE A 260 -7.10 3.43 -12.30
C ILE A 260 -8.08 3.70 -13.44
N THR A 261 -8.50 4.95 -13.58
CA THR A 261 -9.56 5.33 -14.53
C THR A 261 -9.02 5.85 -15.86
N ARG A 262 -7.81 6.43 -15.86
CA ARG A 262 -7.22 7.11 -17.02
C ARG A 262 -5.76 6.71 -17.24
N ILE A 263 -5.40 6.49 -18.50
CA ILE A 263 -4.01 6.47 -18.96
C ILE A 263 -3.81 7.71 -19.81
N LEU A 264 -2.76 8.47 -19.51
CA LEU A 264 -2.45 9.76 -20.08
C LEU A 264 -1.07 9.72 -20.73
N ALA A 265 -0.89 10.51 -21.79
CA ALA A 265 0.38 10.73 -22.45
C ALA A 265 0.69 12.22 -22.55
N PHE A 266 1.98 12.59 -22.46
CA PHE A 266 2.43 13.97 -22.66
C PHE A 266 3.01 14.15 -24.05
N ARG A 267 2.36 14.94 -24.92
CA ARG A 267 2.80 15.17 -26.29
C ARG A 267 2.62 16.62 -26.69
N GLU A 268 3.61 17.19 -27.38
CA GLU A 268 3.55 18.56 -27.95
C GLU A 268 3.15 19.63 -26.91
N GLY A 269 3.59 19.45 -25.65
CA GLY A 269 3.27 20.35 -24.53
C GLY A 269 1.93 20.09 -23.84
N ARG A 270 1.13 19.11 -24.29
CA ARG A 270 -0.23 18.82 -23.82
C ARG A 270 -0.33 17.44 -23.16
N VAL A 271 -1.23 17.33 -22.20
CA VAL A 271 -1.62 16.05 -21.57
C VAL A 271 -2.90 15.56 -22.25
N GLU A 272 -2.87 14.35 -22.77
CA GLU A 272 -4.00 13.76 -23.50
C GLU A 272 -4.33 12.36 -22.99
N GLN A 273 -5.63 12.00 -22.98
CA GLN A 273 -6.07 10.67 -22.57
C GLN A 273 -5.89 9.65 -23.70
N VAL A 274 -5.25 8.53 -23.39
CA VAL A 274 -4.97 7.43 -24.31
C VAL A 274 -6.17 6.47 -24.36
N PRO A 275 -6.68 6.12 -25.55
CA PRO A 275 -7.72 5.11 -25.70
C PRO A 275 -7.27 3.74 -25.18
N CYS A 276 -7.99 3.17 -24.20
CA CYS A 276 -7.62 1.90 -23.56
C CYS A 276 -8.49 0.73 -24.03
N SER A 277 -9.78 0.97 -24.31
CA SER A 277 -10.73 -0.03 -24.78
C SER A 277 -10.95 0.02 -26.30
N ARG A 278 -11.52 -1.05 -26.87
CA ARG A 278 -11.98 -1.06 -28.28
C ARG A 278 -13.01 0.04 -28.56
N ALA A 279 -13.86 0.36 -27.58
CA ALA A 279 -14.83 1.45 -27.68
C ALA A 279 -14.13 2.82 -27.66
N ASP A 280 -13.11 3.00 -26.83
CA ASP A 280 -12.33 4.24 -26.77
C ASP A 280 -11.58 4.47 -28.09
N VAL A 281 -10.96 3.41 -28.64
CA VAL A 281 -10.27 3.47 -29.94
C VAL A 281 -11.27 3.82 -31.05
N PHE A 282 -12.49 3.27 -31.02
CA PHE A 282 -13.54 3.64 -31.96
C PHE A 282 -13.99 5.10 -31.81
N ASN A 283 -14.21 5.57 -30.58
CA ASN A 283 -14.69 6.92 -30.27
C ASN A 283 -13.60 8.02 -30.36
N SER A 284 -12.31 7.65 -30.35
CA SER A 284 -11.20 8.61 -30.37
C SER A 284 -11.25 9.52 -31.61
N LYS A 285 -11.15 10.83 -31.39
CA LYS A 285 -11.04 11.85 -32.44
C LYS A 285 -9.59 12.11 -32.86
N GLN A 286 -8.61 11.62 -32.11
CA GLN A 286 -7.17 11.81 -32.37
C GLN A 286 -6.60 10.81 -33.39
N LEU A 287 -7.26 9.65 -33.56
CA LEU A 287 -6.81 8.59 -34.46
C LEU A 287 -7.63 8.59 -35.75
N THR A 288 -6.96 8.52 -36.90
CA THR A 288 -7.64 8.32 -38.19
C THR A 288 -8.24 6.92 -38.33
N MET A 289 -9.21 6.72 -39.23
CA MET A 289 -9.76 5.38 -39.51
C MET A 289 -8.73 4.38 -40.06
N VAL A 290 -7.59 4.86 -40.57
CA VAL A 290 -6.47 4.02 -41.03
C VAL A 290 -5.65 3.60 -39.82
N GLU A 291 -5.26 4.54 -38.95
CA GLU A 291 -4.53 4.26 -37.72
C GLU A 291 -5.30 3.34 -36.76
N LYS A 292 -6.62 3.53 -36.59
CA LYS A 292 -7.46 2.62 -35.77
C LYS A 292 -7.38 1.17 -36.25
N ARG A 293 -7.32 0.94 -37.57
CA ARG A 293 -7.16 -0.41 -38.16
C ARG A 293 -5.75 -0.95 -38.00
N MET A 294 -4.72 -0.11 -38.16
CA MET A 294 -3.31 -0.49 -37.95
C MET A 294 -3.06 -0.88 -36.48
N LEU A 295 -3.54 -0.05 -35.54
CA LEU A 295 -3.46 -0.30 -34.11
C LEU A 295 -4.16 -1.61 -33.74
N MET A 296 -5.44 -1.76 -34.09
CA MET A 296 -6.19 -2.99 -33.75
C MET A 296 -5.53 -4.24 -34.34
N LYS A 297 -5.01 -4.20 -35.57
CA LYS A 297 -4.27 -5.33 -36.14
C LYS A 297 -3.01 -5.66 -35.32
N PHE A 298 -2.23 -4.65 -34.96
CA PHE A 298 -0.99 -4.86 -34.19
C PHE A 298 -1.26 -5.35 -32.78
N LEU A 299 -2.26 -4.81 -32.07
CA LEU A 299 -2.65 -5.30 -30.74
C LEU A 299 -3.17 -6.75 -30.78
N THR A 300 -3.89 -7.15 -31.84
CA THR A 300 -4.28 -8.56 -32.04
C THR A 300 -3.07 -9.47 -32.25
N PHE A 301 -2.08 -9.04 -33.03
CA PHE A 301 -0.80 -9.75 -33.15
C PHE A 301 -0.09 -9.87 -31.79
N CYS A 302 0.03 -8.77 -31.02
CA CYS A 302 0.70 -8.79 -29.72
C CYS A 302 0.04 -9.71 -28.68
N MET A 303 -1.27 -9.98 -28.77
CA MET A 303 -1.93 -10.96 -27.89
C MET A 303 -1.45 -12.39 -28.14
N GLU A 304 -1.08 -12.72 -29.37
CA GLU A 304 -0.73 -14.09 -29.80
C GLU A 304 0.68 -14.18 -30.42
N TYR A 305 1.57 -13.23 -30.16
CA TYR A 305 2.85 -13.08 -30.87
C TYR A 305 3.70 -14.36 -30.86
N GLU A 306 3.66 -15.13 -29.77
CA GLU A 306 4.33 -16.43 -29.60
C GLU A 306 3.95 -17.47 -30.66
N LYS A 307 2.75 -17.38 -31.26
CA LYS A 307 2.30 -18.25 -32.36
C LYS A 307 2.86 -17.82 -33.72
N HIS A 308 3.45 -16.63 -33.80
CA HIS A 308 3.90 -15.96 -35.02
C HIS A 308 5.39 -15.56 -34.94
N PRO A 309 6.31 -16.51 -34.65
CA PRO A 309 7.74 -16.21 -34.52
C PRO A 309 8.32 -15.55 -35.78
N ASP A 310 7.84 -15.93 -36.96
CA ASP A 310 8.31 -15.43 -38.25
C ASP A 310 8.14 -13.90 -38.42
N GLU A 311 7.24 -13.25 -37.66
CA GLU A 311 6.99 -11.80 -37.74
C GLU A 311 7.92 -10.94 -36.86
N TYR A 312 8.67 -11.54 -35.92
CA TYR A 312 9.56 -10.79 -35.01
C TYR A 312 10.94 -11.41 -34.76
N LYS A 313 11.16 -12.70 -35.06
CA LYS A 313 12.41 -13.42 -34.77
C LYS A 313 13.65 -12.86 -35.49
N ALA A 314 13.46 -12.21 -36.65
CA ALA A 314 14.54 -11.49 -37.34
C ALA A 314 14.97 -10.18 -36.62
N TYR A 315 14.25 -9.78 -35.57
CA TYR A 315 14.36 -8.52 -34.84
C TYR A 315 14.51 -8.73 -33.32
N GLU A 316 14.86 -9.94 -32.89
CA GLU A 316 14.93 -10.31 -31.46
C GLU A 316 15.97 -9.47 -30.70
N GLU A 317 17.13 -9.22 -31.31
CA GLU A 317 18.27 -8.48 -30.73
C GLU A 317 18.18 -6.95 -30.85
N ILE A 318 17.19 -6.40 -31.57
CA ILE A 318 17.02 -4.93 -31.69
C ILE A 318 16.08 -4.38 -30.61
N THR A 319 16.09 -3.07 -30.42
CA THR A 319 15.18 -2.42 -29.47
C THR A 319 13.73 -2.51 -29.94
N PHE A 320 12.78 -2.54 -28.99
CA PHE A 320 11.35 -2.50 -29.33
C PHE A 320 10.98 -1.20 -30.07
N SER A 321 11.66 -0.08 -29.78
CA SER A 321 11.50 1.19 -30.51
C SER A 321 11.88 1.06 -31.98
N GLU A 322 12.95 0.33 -32.31
CA GLU A 322 13.35 0.06 -33.69
C GLU A 322 12.44 -0.96 -34.39
N TYR A 323 12.01 -2.01 -33.68
CA TYR A 323 11.03 -2.96 -34.21
C TYR A 323 9.71 -2.27 -34.58
N LEU A 324 9.19 -1.38 -33.73
CA LEU A 324 7.99 -0.59 -34.04
C LEU A 324 8.14 0.27 -35.31
N LYS A 325 9.36 0.66 -35.70
CA LYS A 325 9.66 1.40 -36.94
C LYS A 325 9.72 0.51 -38.18
N THR A 326 10.02 -0.80 -38.05
CA THR A 326 9.93 -1.75 -39.19
C THR A 326 8.48 -2.17 -39.48
N GLN A 327 7.61 -2.04 -38.47
CA GLN A 327 6.19 -2.33 -38.59
C GLN A 327 5.42 -1.27 -39.38
N LYS A 328 4.28 -1.67 -39.95
CA LYS A 328 3.35 -0.78 -40.67
C LYS A 328 2.52 0.05 -39.69
N LEU A 329 3.18 0.93 -38.94
CA LEU A 329 2.64 1.81 -37.91
C LEU A 329 3.02 3.27 -38.21
N THR A 330 2.14 4.23 -37.90
CA THR A 330 2.51 5.66 -37.96
C THR A 330 3.37 6.02 -36.76
N PRO A 331 4.22 7.06 -36.81
CA PRO A 331 5.00 7.51 -35.65
C PRO A 331 4.12 7.80 -34.41
N ASN A 332 2.91 8.29 -34.65
CA ASN A 332 1.85 8.47 -33.66
C ASN A 332 1.50 7.17 -32.92
N LEU A 333 1.26 6.07 -33.65
CA LEU A 333 0.97 4.77 -33.06
C LEU A 333 2.19 4.14 -32.38
N GLN A 334 3.39 4.29 -32.97
CA GLN A 334 4.64 3.81 -32.37
C GLN A 334 4.84 4.43 -30.98
N TYR A 335 4.64 5.74 -30.86
CA TYR A 335 4.68 6.50 -29.62
C TYR A 335 3.69 5.95 -28.57
N PHE A 336 2.40 5.78 -28.92
CA PHE A 336 1.40 5.25 -27.99
C PHE A 336 1.70 3.81 -27.54
N LEU A 337 2.14 2.95 -28.45
CA LEU A 337 2.49 1.56 -28.14
C LEU A 337 3.67 1.49 -27.17
N LEU A 338 4.72 2.30 -27.41
CA LEU A 338 5.93 2.31 -26.60
C LEU A 338 5.71 2.91 -25.21
N HIS A 339 5.09 4.10 -25.13
CA HIS A 339 5.03 4.86 -23.88
C HIS A 339 3.75 4.67 -23.07
N SER A 340 2.63 4.29 -23.69
CA SER A 340 1.34 4.21 -23.00
C SER A 340 0.85 2.78 -22.77
N ILE A 341 1.29 1.82 -23.60
CA ILE A 341 0.88 0.41 -23.51
C ILE A 341 2.02 -0.46 -22.97
N ALA A 342 3.17 -0.50 -23.64
CA ALA A 342 4.33 -1.25 -23.17
C ALA A 342 4.97 -0.58 -21.93
N MET A 343 5.07 0.76 -21.94
CA MET A 343 5.76 1.58 -20.93
C MET A 343 7.21 1.11 -20.66
N THR A 344 7.88 0.65 -21.71
CA THR A 344 9.26 0.15 -21.69
C THR A 344 10.27 1.24 -22.03
N SER A 345 11.55 1.02 -21.74
CA SER A 345 12.62 1.94 -22.14
C SER A 345 12.84 1.89 -23.66
N GLU A 346 13.02 3.03 -24.32
CA GLU A 346 13.30 3.08 -25.76
C GLU A 346 14.64 2.44 -26.11
N THR A 347 15.63 2.56 -25.22
CA THR A 347 17.04 2.23 -25.47
C THR A 347 17.49 0.93 -24.82
N ALA A 348 16.80 0.47 -23.77
CA ALA A 348 17.21 -0.70 -22.99
C ALA A 348 16.33 -1.95 -23.20
N SER A 349 15.11 -1.81 -23.73
CA SER A 349 14.20 -2.94 -23.90
C SER A 349 14.26 -3.51 -25.32
N ASN A 350 14.60 -4.79 -25.43
CA ASN A 350 14.58 -5.53 -26.70
C ASN A 350 13.13 -5.75 -27.19
N THR A 351 13.00 -6.21 -28.44
CA THR A 351 11.71 -6.49 -29.08
C THR A 351 10.82 -7.44 -28.27
N ILE A 352 11.38 -8.50 -27.68
CA ILE A 352 10.62 -9.49 -26.92
C ILE A 352 10.05 -8.89 -25.63
N ASP A 353 10.81 -8.07 -24.93
CA ASP A 353 10.34 -7.45 -23.67
C ASP A 353 9.22 -6.44 -23.92
N GLY A 354 9.29 -5.68 -25.01
CA GLY A 354 8.19 -4.82 -25.46
C GLY A 354 6.93 -5.59 -25.88
N LEU A 355 7.09 -6.73 -26.57
CA LEU A 355 5.97 -7.62 -26.91
C LEU A 355 5.34 -8.27 -25.66
N LYS A 356 6.16 -8.76 -24.71
CA LYS A 356 5.69 -9.28 -23.40
C LYS A 356 4.93 -8.22 -22.61
N ALA A 357 5.47 -7.00 -22.51
CA ALA A 357 4.83 -5.89 -21.80
C ALA A 357 3.49 -5.51 -22.45
N THR A 358 3.46 -5.42 -23.78
CA THR A 358 2.23 -5.15 -24.55
C THR A 358 1.18 -6.24 -24.35
N LYS A 359 1.58 -7.52 -24.43
CA LYS A 359 0.70 -8.68 -24.19
C LYS A 359 0.15 -8.67 -22.76
N ASN A 360 0.99 -8.41 -21.76
CA ASN A 360 0.57 -8.36 -20.35
C ASN A 360 -0.44 -7.23 -20.10
N PHE A 361 -0.16 -6.03 -20.61
CA PHE A 361 -1.08 -4.89 -20.53
C PHE A 361 -2.45 -5.25 -21.10
N LEU A 362 -2.50 -5.80 -22.33
CA LEU A 362 -3.75 -6.17 -23.00
C LEU A 362 -4.50 -7.29 -22.26
N HIS A 363 -3.79 -8.27 -21.70
CA HIS A 363 -4.38 -9.36 -20.92
C HIS A 363 -4.99 -8.88 -19.59
N CYS A 364 -4.47 -7.78 -19.03
CA CYS A 364 -4.98 -7.15 -17.81
C CYS A 364 -6.21 -6.24 -18.03
N LEU A 365 -6.44 -5.75 -19.26
CA LEU A 365 -7.60 -4.89 -19.54
C LEU A 365 -8.93 -5.62 -19.26
N GLY A 366 -9.88 -4.92 -18.66
CA GLY A 366 -11.24 -5.44 -18.47
C GLY A 366 -11.44 -6.43 -17.32
N ARG A 367 -10.39 -6.84 -16.56
CA ARG A 367 -10.57 -7.76 -15.41
C ARG A 367 -11.41 -7.12 -14.29
N TYR A 368 -11.13 -5.86 -13.96
CA TYR A 368 -11.82 -5.10 -12.91
C TYR A 368 -12.28 -3.70 -13.36
N GLY A 369 -11.76 -3.19 -14.48
CA GLY A 369 -12.02 -1.84 -14.98
C GLY A 369 -11.53 -1.65 -16.42
N ASN A 370 -11.65 -0.41 -16.92
CA ASN A 370 -11.27 -0.04 -18.29
C ASN A 370 -9.75 0.01 -18.53
N THR A 371 -8.95 0.16 -17.48
CA THR A 371 -7.48 0.12 -17.52
C THR A 371 -6.96 -1.17 -16.87
N PRO A 372 -5.67 -1.52 -17.03
CA PRO A 372 -5.12 -2.77 -16.50
C PRO A 372 -4.64 -2.67 -15.04
N PHE A 373 -4.93 -1.58 -14.32
CA PHE A 373 -4.34 -1.30 -13.01
C PHE A 373 -5.34 -1.10 -11.87
N LEU A 374 -4.88 -1.46 -10.68
CA LEU A 374 -5.46 -1.19 -9.37
C LEU A 374 -4.48 -0.38 -8.51
N PHE A 375 -5.03 0.36 -7.55
CA PHE A 375 -4.30 1.04 -6.49
C PHE A 375 -4.93 0.68 -5.12
N PRO A 376 -4.16 0.25 -4.11
CA PRO A 376 -4.69 -0.04 -2.77
C PRO A 376 -5.19 1.24 -2.09
N LEU A 377 -6.34 1.18 -1.42
CA LEU A 377 -6.79 2.27 -0.55
C LEU A 377 -5.78 2.45 0.60
N TYR A 378 -5.60 3.70 1.03
CA TYR A 378 -4.59 4.12 2.01
C TYR A 378 -3.11 3.98 1.56
N GLY A 379 -2.85 3.59 0.31
CA GLY A 379 -1.52 3.61 -0.30
C GLY A 379 -0.81 2.25 -0.35
N GLN A 380 0.30 2.21 -1.09
CA GLN A 380 1.16 1.03 -1.24
C GLN A 380 1.74 0.55 0.10
N GLY A 381 1.90 1.45 1.09
CA GLY A 381 2.36 1.12 2.45
C GLY A 381 1.48 0.14 3.25
N GLU A 382 0.24 -0.13 2.83
CA GLU A 382 -0.57 -1.20 3.42
C GLU A 382 -0.13 -2.60 2.94
N LEU A 383 0.52 -2.75 1.77
CA LEU A 383 0.84 -4.06 1.22
C LEU A 383 1.82 -4.88 2.10
N PRO A 384 2.95 -4.33 2.60
CA PRO A 384 3.80 -5.06 3.55
C PRO A 384 3.03 -5.42 4.82
N GLN A 385 2.21 -4.50 5.34
CA GLN A 385 1.40 -4.73 6.54
C GLN A 385 0.38 -5.85 6.37
N CYS A 386 -0.22 -6.01 5.18
CA CYS A 386 -1.14 -7.11 4.90
C CYS A 386 -0.46 -8.49 5.05
N PHE A 387 0.76 -8.63 4.55
CA PHE A 387 1.55 -9.86 4.74
C PHE A 387 2.00 -10.01 6.20
N CYS A 388 2.45 -8.96 6.88
CA CYS A 388 2.78 -9.01 8.31
C CYS A 388 1.57 -9.34 9.20
N ARG A 389 0.35 -8.93 8.85
CA ARG A 389 -0.88 -9.32 9.57
C ARG A 389 -1.15 -10.81 9.36
N SER A 390 -0.96 -11.34 8.15
CA SER A 390 -1.17 -12.76 7.85
C SER A 390 -0.32 -13.74 8.68
N LEU A 391 0.89 -13.33 9.10
CA LEU A 391 1.75 -14.07 10.05
C LEU A 391 1.03 -14.46 11.36
N ASN A 392 0.09 -13.62 11.80
CA ASN A 392 -0.54 -13.70 13.12
C ASN A 392 -1.88 -14.45 13.10
N GLU A 393 -2.43 -14.75 11.91
CA GLU A 393 -3.73 -15.43 11.77
C GLU A 393 -3.63 -16.94 11.53
N VAL A 394 -2.42 -17.48 11.34
CA VAL A 394 -2.17 -18.87 10.91
C VAL A 394 -2.90 -19.95 11.74
N GLU A 395 -3.26 -19.69 13.01
CA GLU A 395 -3.94 -20.70 13.85
C GLU A 395 -4.93 -20.16 14.90
N ARG A 396 -5.72 -19.13 14.56
CA ARG A 396 -6.64 -18.48 15.52
C ARG A 396 -7.86 -19.31 16.00
N LEU A 397 -8.03 -20.55 15.54
CA LEU A 397 -9.14 -21.43 15.97
C LEU A 397 -8.75 -22.49 17.03
N LEU A 398 -7.46 -22.68 17.34
CA LEU A 398 -7.03 -23.71 18.32
C LEU A 398 -6.18 -23.17 19.49
N ILE A 399 -5.82 -21.88 19.49
CA ILE A 399 -4.94 -21.31 20.52
C ILE A 399 -5.66 -20.20 21.32
N ARG A 400 -6.24 -20.61 22.45
CA ARG A 400 -6.34 -19.78 23.67
C ARG A 400 -5.44 -20.26 24.82
N MET A 401 -4.56 -21.26 24.59
CA MET A 401 -3.72 -21.82 25.67
C MET A 401 -2.20 -21.91 25.42
N CYS A 402 -1.69 -22.13 24.20
CA CYS A 402 -0.24 -22.11 23.92
C CYS A 402 0.07 -21.59 22.52
N ALA A 403 0.81 -20.48 22.40
CA ALA A 403 1.31 -19.96 21.12
C ALA A 403 2.52 -20.79 20.65
N VAL A 404 2.35 -21.67 19.66
CA VAL A 404 3.41 -22.60 19.22
C VAL A 404 3.86 -22.41 17.76
N PHE A 405 3.02 -21.90 16.85
CA PHE A 405 3.37 -21.74 15.42
C PHE A 405 3.03 -20.36 14.79
N GLY A 406 2.92 -19.31 15.60
CA GLY A 406 2.74 -17.93 15.10
C GLY A 406 4.08 -17.17 14.97
N GLY A 407 4.25 -16.38 13.91
CA GLY A 407 5.40 -15.50 13.76
C GLY A 407 5.37 -14.33 14.76
N ILE A 408 6.51 -14.04 15.41
CA ILE A 408 6.66 -12.93 16.35
C ILE A 408 7.18 -11.69 15.63
N TYR A 409 6.59 -10.54 15.92
CA TYR A 409 6.89 -9.27 15.23
C TYR A 409 7.30 -8.17 16.22
N CYS A 410 8.39 -7.43 15.95
CA CYS A 410 8.90 -6.38 16.84
C CYS A 410 9.38 -5.12 16.10
N LEU A 411 8.69 -4.00 16.32
CA LEU A 411 9.15 -2.65 15.90
C LEU A 411 10.04 -2.01 16.97
N ARG A 412 10.85 -1.02 16.56
CA ARG A 412 11.83 -0.32 17.41
C ARG A 412 12.82 -1.29 18.04
N HIS A 413 13.14 -2.35 17.32
CA HIS A 413 13.98 -3.45 17.76
C HIS A 413 15.09 -3.65 16.72
N SER A 414 16.19 -2.93 16.90
CA SER A 414 17.37 -3.03 16.04
C SER A 414 18.26 -4.21 16.42
N VAL A 415 18.91 -4.80 15.41
CA VAL A 415 19.92 -5.84 15.58
C VAL A 415 21.30 -5.20 15.40
N GLN A 416 22.24 -5.52 16.28
CA GLN A 416 23.57 -4.89 16.29
C GLN A 416 24.60 -5.66 15.45
N CYS A 417 24.56 -6.99 15.48
CA CYS A 417 25.41 -7.83 14.65
C CYS A 417 24.83 -9.24 14.40
N LEU A 418 25.37 -9.87 13.36
CA LEU A 418 25.18 -11.28 13.03
C LEU A 418 26.38 -12.05 13.58
N VAL A 419 26.14 -13.13 14.32
CA VAL A 419 27.19 -14.00 14.89
C VAL A 419 27.45 -15.17 13.95
N VAL A 420 28.70 -15.31 13.52
CA VAL A 420 29.15 -16.30 12.55
C VAL A 420 30.16 -17.24 13.19
N ASP A 421 30.00 -18.54 12.92
CA ASP A 421 30.92 -19.57 13.35
C ASP A 421 32.16 -19.64 12.46
N LYS A 422 33.37 -19.55 13.05
CA LYS A 422 34.63 -19.52 12.27
C LYS A 422 34.89 -20.82 11.50
N GLU A 423 34.47 -21.96 12.06
CA GLU A 423 34.74 -23.29 11.48
C GLU A 423 33.78 -23.63 10.34
N SER A 424 32.47 -23.56 10.59
CA SER A 424 31.42 -23.90 9.61
C SER A 424 31.10 -22.77 8.64
N ARG A 425 31.58 -21.55 8.89
CA ARG A 425 31.27 -20.32 8.12
C ARG A 425 29.76 -20.06 7.98
N LYS A 426 28.96 -20.49 8.96
CA LYS A 426 27.51 -20.26 9.04
C LYS A 426 27.16 -19.23 10.11
N CYS A 427 26.14 -18.43 9.85
CA CYS A 427 25.54 -17.60 10.88
C CYS A 427 24.78 -18.48 11.88
N LYS A 428 24.96 -18.24 13.18
CA LYS A 428 24.34 -19.00 14.28
C LYS A 428 23.26 -18.21 15.01
N ALA A 429 23.45 -16.90 15.13
CA ALA A 429 22.60 -16.04 15.95
C ALA A 429 22.69 -14.58 15.51
N VAL A 430 21.77 -13.76 16.02
CA VAL A 430 21.92 -12.30 16.09
C VAL A 430 22.16 -11.88 17.54
N ILE A 431 22.72 -10.67 17.72
CA ILE A 431 22.68 -9.95 18.99
C ILE A 431 21.85 -8.68 18.78
N ASP A 432 20.79 -8.53 19.58
CA ASP A 432 19.89 -7.39 19.50
C ASP A 432 20.43 -6.14 20.21
N GLN A 433 19.66 -5.04 20.17
CA GLN A 433 20.00 -3.79 20.84
C GLN A 433 20.07 -3.86 22.38
N PHE A 434 19.54 -4.92 22.99
CA PHE A 434 19.54 -5.16 24.43
C PHE A 434 20.65 -6.15 24.86
N GLY A 435 21.45 -6.67 23.92
CA GLY A 435 22.47 -7.68 24.17
C GLY A 435 21.91 -9.11 24.24
N GLN A 436 20.62 -9.33 23.91
CA GLN A 436 20.06 -10.67 23.83
C GLN A 436 20.59 -11.39 22.60
N ARG A 437 21.14 -12.57 22.82
CA ARG A 437 21.54 -13.50 21.76
C ARG A 437 20.35 -14.36 21.33
N ILE A 438 19.99 -14.31 20.06
CA ILE A 438 18.84 -15.03 19.50
C ILE A 438 19.34 -15.96 18.38
N ILE A 439 19.17 -17.27 18.56
CA ILE A 439 19.65 -18.32 17.66
C ILE A 439 18.66 -18.50 16.50
N SER A 440 19.19 -18.75 15.29
CA SER A 440 18.36 -19.11 14.13
C SER A 440 19.13 -19.94 13.10
N LYS A 441 18.38 -20.65 12.26
CA LYS A 441 18.92 -21.42 11.12
C LYS A 441 19.09 -20.55 9.88
N HIS A 442 18.14 -19.63 9.64
CA HIS A 442 18.09 -18.75 8.47
C HIS A 442 17.96 -17.28 8.91
N PHE A 443 18.65 -16.39 8.20
CA PHE A 443 18.67 -14.94 8.49
C PHE A 443 18.37 -14.18 7.21
N LEU A 444 17.20 -13.57 7.10
CA LEU A 444 16.84 -12.70 5.99
C LEU A 444 17.07 -11.24 6.38
N VAL A 445 17.83 -10.49 5.58
CA VAL A 445 18.24 -9.12 5.91
C VAL A 445 18.05 -8.23 4.68
N GLU A 446 17.37 -7.09 4.84
CA GLU A 446 17.25 -6.10 3.78
C GLU A 446 18.56 -5.27 3.63
N ASP A 447 18.87 -4.86 2.40
CA ASP A 447 20.10 -4.18 2.00
C ASP A 447 20.51 -3.01 2.91
N SER A 448 19.58 -2.16 3.37
CA SER A 448 19.90 -0.99 4.19
C SER A 448 20.52 -1.32 5.56
N TYR A 449 20.28 -2.54 6.06
CA TYR A 449 20.79 -3.04 7.32
C TYR A 449 22.24 -3.54 7.24
N PHE A 450 22.82 -3.73 6.05
CA PHE A 450 24.22 -4.13 5.93
C PHE A 450 25.20 -2.96 6.09
N SER A 451 26.38 -3.25 6.66
CA SER A 451 27.43 -2.24 6.84
C SER A 451 28.07 -1.82 5.50
N GLU A 452 28.70 -0.65 5.48
CA GLU A 452 29.47 -0.17 4.31
C GLU A 452 30.62 -1.11 3.92
N ASN A 453 31.21 -1.82 4.89
CA ASN A 453 32.24 -2.82 4.63
C ASN A 453 31.66 -4.05 3.91
N THR A 454 30.48 -4.51 4.33
CA THR A 454 29.75 -5.61 3.68
C THR A 454 29.36 -5.25 2.25
N CYS A 455 28.99 -3.98 2.01
CA CYS A 455 28.48 -3.52 0.72
C CYS A 455 29.54 -2.83 -0.17
N SER A 456 30.83 -2.90 0.16
CA SER A 456 31.87 -2.07 -0.50
C SER A 456 32.13 -2.40 -1.97
N HIS A 457 31.60 -3.53 -2.48
CA HIS A 457 31.65 -3.93 -3.88
C HIS A 457 30.28 -3.88 -4.58
N VAL A 458 29.23 -3.44 -3.88
CA VAL A 458 27.89 -3.32 -4.43
C VAL A 458 27.74 -2.03 -5.23
N GLN A 459 27.28 -2.16 -6.48
CA GLN A 459 26.98 -1.02 -7.35
C GLN A 459 25.48 -0.78 -7.38
N TYR A 460 25.02 0.18 -6.57
CA TYR A 460 23.61 0.55 -6.49
C TYR A 460 23.16 1.42 -7.66
N ARG A 461 21.92 1.20 -8.11
CA ARG A 461 21.17 2.16 -8.93
C ARG A 461 20.49 3.19 -8.02
N GLN A 462 19.85 4.20 -8.61
CA GLN A 462 19.12 5.25 -7.89
C GLN A 462 17.78 5.52 -8.56
N ILE A 463 16.74 5.73 -7.75
CA ILE A 463 15.39 6.11 -8.18
C ILE A 463 15.18 7.57 -7.81
N SER A 464 14.97 8.43 -8.80
CA SER A 464 14.50 9.79 -8.57
C SER A 464 13.01 9.77 -8.23
N ARG A 465 12.65 10.31 -7.07
CA ARG A 465 11.27 10.36 -6.57
C ARG A 465 10.85 11.80 -6.35
N SER A 466 9.62 12.10 -6.71
CA SER A 466 8.93 13.32 -6.31
C SER A 466 7.55 12.99 -5.74
N VAL A 467 7.13 13.80 -4.77
CA VAL A 467 5.79 13.81 -4.19
C VAL A 467 5.29 15.24 -4.29
N LEU A 468 4.11 15.42 -4.90
CA LEU A 468 3.52 16.72 -5.18
C LEU A 468 2.11 16.78 -4.58
N ILE A 469 1.80 17.84 -3.83
CA ILE A 469 0.44 18.17 -3.41
C ILE A 469 -0.03 19.31 -4.32
N THR A 470 -1.07 19.06 -5.13
CA THR A 470 -1.70 20.04 -6.01
C THR A 470 -3.06 20.50 -5.47
N ASP A 471 -3.75 21.37 -6.20
CA ASP A 471 -5.14 21.77 -5.92
C ASP A 471 -6.18 21.12 -6.86
N ARG A 472 -5.76 20.68 -8.05
CA ARG A 472 -6.63 20.12 -9.10
C ARG A 472 -5.88 19.06 -9.91
N SER A 473 -6.63 18.29 -10.72
CA SER A 473 -6.08 17.27 -11.62
C SER A 473 -5.29 17.85 -12.81
N VAL A 474 -4.29 17.12 -13.28
CA VAL A 474 -3.48 17.44 -14.49
C VAL A 474 -4.31 17.45 -15.78
N LEU A 475 -5.46 16.78 -15.81
CA LEU A 475 -6.40 16.80 -16.93
C LEU A 475 -7.81 17.07 -16.39
N LYS A 476 -8.35 18.25 -16.70
CA LYS A 476 -9.71 18.67 -16.31
C LYS A 476 -10.74 17.66 -16.87
N ALA A 477 -11.63 17.17 -16.00
CA ALA A 477 -12.73 16.26 -16.33
C ALA A 477 -13.96 16.58 -15.47
N ASP A 478 -15.13 16.06 -15.83
CA ASP A 478 -16.38 16.34 -15.09
C ASP A 478 -16.42 15.71 -13.68
N SER A 479 -15.58 14.69 -13.44
CA SER A 479 -15.37 14.08 -12.12
C SER A 479 -13.94 14.31 -11.66
N ASP A 480 -13.81 14.79 -10.42
CA ASP A 480 -12.58 14.98 -9.65
C ASP A 480 -12.04 13.67 -9.05
N GLN A 481 -12.86 12.63 -8.94
CA GLN A 481 -12.54 11.36 -8.28
C GLN A 481 -11.89 10.33 -9.21
N GLN A 482 -11.04 10.81 -10.11
CA GLN A 482 -10.29 10.02 -11.09
C GLN A 482 -8.87 9.73 -10.61
N ILE A 483 -8.38 8.53 -10.92
CA ILE A 483 -6.98 8.13 -10.72
C ILE A 483 -6.35 7.99 -12.10
N SER A 484 -5.16 8.55 -12.30
CA SER A 484 -4.50 8.59 -13.60
C SER A 484 -3.05 8.15 -13.52
N ILE A 485 -2.56 7.54 -14.59
CA ILE A 485 -1.13 7.39 -14.86
C ILE A 485 -0.76 8.20 -16.09
N LEU A 486 0.28 9.02 -15.99
CA LEU A 486 0.85 9.82 -17.07
C LEU A 486 2.29 9.37 -17.31
N THR A 487 2.63 9.07 -18.57
CA THR A 487 4.01 8.85 -19.00
C THR A 487 4.53 10.08 -19.75
N VAL A 488 5.69 10.57 -19.34
CA VAL A 488 6.44 11.66 -19.96
C VAL A 488 7.76 11.07 -20.48
N PRO A 489 7.93 10.89 -21.80
CA PRO A 489 9.16 10.33 -22.36
C PRO A 489 10.40 11.19 -22.10
N ALA A 490 11.57 10.56 -22.24
CA ALA A 490 12.85 11.25 -22.16
C ALA A 490 12.99 12.28 -23.30
N VAL A 491 13.41 13.50 -22.97
CA VAL A 491 13.69 14.56 -23.96
C VAL A 491 15.16 14.57 -24.37
N GLU A 492 16.05 14.19 -23.45
CA GLU A 492 17.50 14.23 -23.61
C GLU A 492 18.12 12.83 -23.61
N THR A 493 19.09 12.61 -24.48
CA THR A 493 19.79 11.32 -24.61
C THR A 493 20.49 10.95 -23.29
N GLY A 494 20.19 9.77 -22.75
CA GLY A 494 20.73 9.32 -21.46
C GLY A 494 19.82 9.63 -20.25
N THR A 495 18.70 10.33 -20.45
CA THR A 495 17.63 10.43 -19.45
C THR A 495 16.60 9.30 -19.61
N PHE A 496 15.80 9.06 -18.56
CA PHE A 496 14.77 8.02 -18.53
C PHE A 496 13.37 8.65 -18.61
N ALA A 497 12.39 7.88 -19.09
CA ALA A 497 10.99 8.30 -19.09
C ALA A 497 10.49 8.49 -17.64
N VAL A 498 9.81 9.61 -17.39
CA VAL A 498 9.23 9.96 -16.09
C VAL A 498 7.80 9.45 -16.02
N ARG A 499 7.45 8.85 -14.88
CA ARG A 499 6.11 8.34 -14.59
C ARG A 499 5.46 9.19 -13.50
N VAL A 500 4.29 9.74 -13.79
CA VAL A 500 3.48 10.51 -12.84
C VAL A 500 2.21 9.70 -12.54
N ILE A 501 1.97 9.39 -11.27
CA ILE A 501 0.72 8.77 -10.80
C ILE A 501 -0.05 9.85 -10.04
N GLU A 502 -1.27 10.10 -10.49
CA GLU A 502 -2.20 11.06 -9.91
C GLU A 502 -3.23 10.31 -9.06
N LEU A 503 -3.29 10.64 -7.77
CA LEU A 503 -4.21 10.07 -6.79
C LEU A 503 -5.21 11.15 -6.34
N CYS A 504 -6.51 10.83 -6.39
CA CYS A 504 -7.58 11.68 -5.85
C CYS A 504 -7.97 11.27 -4.42
N SER A 505 -8.70 12.13 -3.71
CA SER A 505 -9.03 11.95 -2.29
C SER A 505 -9.80 10.68 -1.93
N SER A 506 -10.50 10.05 -2.87
CA SER A 506 -11.14 8.73 -2.67
C SER A 506 -10.19 7.52 -2.68
N THR A 507 -8.88 7.71 -2.89
CA THR A 507 -7.85 6.71 -2.55
C THR A 507 -7.51 6.68 -1.06
N MET A 508 -8.00 7.66 -0.29
CA MET A 508 -7.64 7.90 1.10
C MET A 508 -6.14 8.23 1.32
N THR A 509 -5.43 8.71 0.30
CA THR A 509 -4.02 9.15 0.40
C THR A 509 -3.85 10.68 0.49
N CYS A 510 -4.93 11.46 0.35
CA CYS A 510 -4.91 12.92 0.47
C CYS A 510 -6.26 13.49 0.96
N MET A 511 -6.22 14.73 1.46
CA MET A 511 -7.41 15.46 1.92
C MET A 511 -8.39 15.78 0.78
N LYS A 512 -9.63 16.16 1.13
CA LYS A 512 -10.54 16.81 0.18
C LYS A 512 -10.03 18.21 -0.18
N GLY A 513 -10.36 18.70 -1.37
CA GLY A 513 -9.91 20.01 -1.87
C GLY A 513 -8.62 20.01 -2.69
N THR A 514 -7.68 19.07 -2.47
CA THR A 514 -6.40 19.02 -3.23
C THR A 514 -6.54 18.49 -4.67
N CYS A 515 -7.74 18.14 -5.09
CA CYS A 515 -8.05 17.80 -6.48
C CYS A 515 -9.38 18.42 -6.97
N GLU A 516 -9.93 19.40 -6.26
CA GLU A 516 -11.31 19.88 -6.49
C GLU A 516 -11.37 21.06 -7.46
N HIS A 517 -12.41 21.07 -8.31
CA HIS A 517 -12.60 22.07 -9.35
C HIS A 517 -12.79 23.49 -8.80
N LYS A 518 -12.09 24.44 -9.43
CA LYS A 518 -12.46 25.85 -9.42
C LYS A 518 -12.33 26.46 -10.80
N ASN A 519 -13.31 27.28 -11.14
CA ASN A 519 -13.34 28.10 -12.36
C ASN A 519 -12.35 29.27 -12.21
N GLU A 520 -11.06 28.96 -12.28
CA GLU A 520 -9.99 29.93 -12.52
C GLU A 520 -9.45 29.72 -13.93
N GLU A 521 -9.08 30.82 -14.59
CA GLU A 521 -8.63 30.87 -15.99
C GLU A 521 -7.27 30.17 -16.22
N ASP A 522 -6.61 29.71 -15.14
CA ASP A 522 -5.36 28.96 -15.21
C ASP A 522 -5.53 27.60 -15.91
N GLU A 523 -4.67 27.37 -16.90
CA GLU A 523 -4.63 26.14 -17.72
C GLU A 523 -4.01 24.95 -16.95
N LYS A 524 -3.18 25.22 -15.94
CA LYS A 524 -2.38 24.21 -15.20
C LYS A 524 -2.78 24.12 -13.72
N PRO A 525 -2.58 22.96 -13.06
CA PRO A 525 -2.73 22.84 -11.61
C PRO A 525 -1.77 23.73 -10.82
N ARG A 526 -2.20 24.22 -9.66
CA ARG A 526 -1.30 24.89 -8.73
C ARG A 526 -0.60 23.84 -7.88
N LEU A 527 0.73 23.90 -7.87
CA LEU A 527 1.55 23.16 -6.91
C LEU A 527 1.50 23.87 -5.55
N LEU A 528 1.17 23.13 -4.49
CA LEU A 528 1.04 23.65 -3.11
C LEU A 528 2.26 23.27 -2.26
N TRP A 529 2.74 22.04 -2.42
CA TRP A 529 3.91 21.51 -1.72
C TRP A 529 4.59 20.45 -2.58
N ALA A 530 5.91 20.38 -2.51
CA ALA A 530 6.72 19.39 -3.23
C ALA A 530 7.86 18.86 -2.37
N LEU A 531 8.14 17.57 -2.53
CA LEU A 531 9.31 16.87 -2.02
C LEU A 531 9.99 16.15 -3.18
N TYR A 532 11.31 16.27 -3.25
CA TYR A 532 12.19 15.50 -4.14
C TYR A 532 13.22 14.75 -3.30
N PHE A 533 13.54 13.52 -3.70
CA PHE A 533 14.62 12.73 -3.10
C PHE A 533 15.09 11.64 -4.06
N ASN A 534 16.30 11.14 -3.85
CA ASN A 534 16.77 9.88 -4.42
C ASN A 534 16.62 8.75 -3.41
N MET A 535 16.16 7.60 -3.89
CA MET A 535 16.12 6.34 -3.15
C MET A 535 17.06 5.34 -3.81
N ARG A 536 17.90 4.67 -3.02
CA ARG A 536 18.76 3.55 -3.45
C ARG A 536 17.91 2.45 -4.08
N ASP A 537 18.31 2.02 -5.27
CA ASP A 537 17.82 0.80 -5.89
C ASP A 537 18.89 -0.29 -5.76
N SER A 538 18.59 -1.29 -4.93
CA SER A 538 19.39 -2.51 -4.69
C SER A 538 18.78 -3.75 -5.34
N SER A 539 17.80 -3.59 -6.24
CA SER A 539 17.26 -4.70 -7.03
C SER A 539 18.27 -5.20 -8.08
N ASP A 540 18.12 -6.46 -8.50
CA ASP A 540 19.03 -7.19 -9.40
C ASP A 540 20.49 -7.34 -8.91
N VAL A 541 20.83 -6.88 -7.70
CA VAL A 541 22.18 -7.04 -7.12
C VAL A 541 22.46 -8.51 -6.82
N SER A 542 23.54 -9.05 -7.37
CA SER A 542 23.99 -10.41 -7.10
C SER A 542 24.47 -10.55 -5.66
N ARG A 543 24.13 -11.67 -5.01
CA ARG A 543 24.66 -12.07 -3.71
C ARG A 543 26.18 -11.93 -3.62
N ASN A 544 26.89 -12.27 -4.69
CA ASN A 544 28.36 -12.29 -4.71
C ASN A 544 28.99 -10.89 -4.67
N SER A 545 28.20 -9.82 -4.75
CA SER A 545 28.65 -8.43 -4.57
C SER A 545 28.76 -8.01 -3.10
N TYR A 546 28.22 -8.80 -2.17
CA TYR A 546 28.32 -8.57 -0.73
C TYR A 546 29.48 -9.39 -0.13
N ASN A 547 30.30 -8.75 0.69
CA ASN A 547 31.47 -9.37 1.28
C ASN A 547 31.12 -10.30 2.44
N ASP A 548 31.83 -11.43 2.50
CA ASP A 548 31.90 -12.36 3.63
C ASP A 548 30.57 -12.94 4.16
N LEU A 549 29.46 -12.84 3.41
CA LEU A 549 28.14 -13.31 3.86
C LEU A 549 28.00 -14.85 3.91
N PRO A 550 27.78 -15.45 5.10
CA PRO A 550 27.47 -16.87 5.25
C PRO A 550 26.30 -17.34 4.41
N SER A 551 26.35 -18.58 3.92
CA SER A 551 25.36 -19.14 2.97
C SER A 551 23.91 -19.20 3.49
N ASN A 552 23.70 -19.12 4.81
CA ASN A 552 22.38 -19.10 5.44
C ASN A 552 21.90 -17.68 5.84
N ILE A 553 22.64 -16.63 5.45
CA ILE A 553 22.14 -15.26 5.42
C ILE A 553 21.60 -15.00 4.01
N TYR A 554 20.41 -14.43 3.88
CA TYR A 554 19.74 -14.10 2.63
C TYR A 554 19.53 -12.59 2.55
N VAL A 555 19.55 -12.03 1.33
CA VAL A 555 19.47 -10.58 1.10
C VAL A 555 18.16 -10.24 0.39
N CYS A 556 17.37 -9.33 0.97
CA CYS A 556 16.27 -8.66 0.29
C CYS A 556 16.75 -7.31 -0.27
N SER A 557 16.21 -6.92 -1.43
CA SER A 557 16.43 -5.59 -2.00
C SER A 557 15.34 -4.62 -1.55
N GLY A 558 15.66 -3.33 -1.58
CA GLY A 558 14.68 -2.26 -1.49
C GLY A 558 13.75 -2.19 -2.72
N PRO A 559 12.94 -1.12 -2.83
CA PRO A 559 12.07 -0.90 -3.98
C PRO A 559 12.85 -0.74 -5.30
N ASP A 560 12.32 -1.33 -6.37
CA ASP A 560 12.81 -1.18 -7.75
C ASP A 560 12.01 -0.12 -8.53
N CYS A 561 12.53 0.30 -9.69
CA CYS A 561 11.92 1.36 -10.51
C CYS A 561 10.77 0.91 -11.45
N ALA A 562 10.43 -0.38 -11.52
CA ALA A 562 9.36 -0.87 -12.39
C ALA A 562 7.97 -0.46 -11.87
N LEU A 563 6.96 -0.49 -12.75
CA LEU A 563 5.58 -0.12 -12.40
C LEU A 563 4.94 -1.08 -11.38
N GLY A 564 5.19 -2.38 -11.53
CA GLY A 564 4.60 -3.44 -10.71
C GLY A 564 5.50 -3.90 -9.58
N ASN A 565 5.03 -4.92 -8.86
CA ASN A 565 5.71 -5.52 -7.70
C ASN A 565 6.35 -6.88 -8.02
N ASP A 566 6.49 -7.23 -9.31
CA ASP A 566 6.98 -8.52 -9.78
C ASP A 566 8.38 -8.88 -9.24
N ASN A 567 9.29 -7.90 -9.12
CA ASN A 567 10.62 -8.13 -8.54
C ASN A 567 10.51 -8.61 -7.08
N ALA A 568 9.76 -7.89 -6.25
CA ALA A 568 9.57 -8.23 -4.84
C ALA A 568 8.97 -9.62 -4.64
N VAL A 569 7.99 -10.01 -5.47
CA VAL A 569 7.38 -11.35 -5.38
C VAL A 569 8.35 -12.44 -5.86
N LYS A 570 9.05 -12.26 -6.98
CA LYS A 570 10.04 -13.23 -7.49
C LYS A 570 11.20 -13.44 -6.53
N GLN A 571 11.69 -12.36 -5.91
CA GLN A 571 12.72 -12.44 -4.89
C GLN A 571 12.22 -13.23 -3.69
N ALA A 572 11.04 -12.90 -3.15
CA ALA A 572 10.46 -13.61 -2.01
C ALA A 572 10.20 -15.10 -2.28
N GLU A 573 9.67 -15.46 -3.46
CA GLU A 573 9.46 -16.85 -3.87
C GLU A 573 10.79 -17.60 -4.00
N THR A 574 11.80 -16.99 -4.62
CA THR A 574 13.14 -17.58 -4.78
C THR A 574 13.82 -17.82 -3.43
N LEU A 575 13.70 -16.86 -2.50
CA LEU A 575 14.25 -16.96 -1.15
C LEU A 575 13.50 -17.99 -0.30
N PHE A 576 12.17 -18.03 -0.39
CA PHE A 576 11.35 -19.05 0.25
C PHE A 576 11.76 -20.46 -0.20
N GLN A 577 11.92 -20.71 -1.50
CA GLN A 577 12.36 -22.03 -2.01
C GLN A 577 13.80 -22.42 -1.58
N GLN A 578 14.64 -21.45 -1.18
CA GLN A 578 15.95 -21.73 -0.59
C GLN A 578 15.92 -21.99 0.92
N ILE A 579 14.86 -21.58 1.62
CA ILE A 579 14.66 -21.77 3.06
C ILE A 579 13.81 -23.02 3.33
N CYS A 580 12.69 -23.15 2.59
CA CYS A 580 11.70 -24.22 2.68
C CYS A 580 11.58 -24.97 1.33
N PRO A 581 12.58 -25.77 0.93
CA PRO A 581 12.57 -26.44 -0.38
C PRO A 581 11.46 -27.49 -0.47
N ASN A 582 10.73 -27.49 -1.59
CA ASN A 582 9.57 -28.35 -1.89
C ASN A 582 8.27 -28.01 -1.14
N GLU A 583 8.23 -26.92 -0.35
CA GLU A 583 6.99 -26.40 0.22
C GLU A 583 6.23 -25.52 -0.79
N ASP A 584 4.90 -25.43 -0.66
CA ASP A 584 4.11 -24.51 -1.48
C ASP A 584 4.29 -23.06 -1.03
N PHE A 585 4.46 -22.15 -1.99
CA PHE A 585 4.64 -20.73 -1.72
C PHE A 585 3.29 -20.06 -1.42
N CYS A 586 3.06 -19.73 -0.15
CA CYS A 586 1.84 -19.10 0.35
C CYS A 586 0.54 -19.82 -0.07
N PRO A 587 0.32 -21.08 0.36
CA PRO A 587 -0.93 -21.80 0.13
C PRO A 587 -2.12 -21.07 0.79
N PRO A 588 -3.34 -21.20 0.24
CA PRO A 588 -4.54 -20.69 0.88
C PRO A 588 -4.66 -21.21 2.32
N PRO A 589 -5.22 -20.42 3.27
CA PRO A 589 -5.53 -20.93 4.60
C PRO A 589 -6.57 -22.07 4.47
N PRO A 590 -6.47 -23.15 5.26
CA PRO A 590 -7.52 -24.16 5.30
C PRO A 590 -8.81 -23.49 5.80
N ASN A 591 -9.90 -23.66 5.06
CA ASN A 591 -11.20 -23.17 5.50
C ASN A 591 -11.68 -24.08 6.65
N PRO A 592 -11.94 -23.56 7.87
CA PRO A 592 -12.40 -24.40 8.97
C PRO A 592 -13.77 -25.05 8.70
N GLU A 593 -14.58 -24.47 7.82
CA GLU A 593 -15.88 -25.03 7.42
C GLU A 593 -15.76 -26.25 6.48
N ASP A 594 -14.60 -26.46 5.84
CA ASP A 594 -14.33 -27.64 5.00
C ASP A 594 -13.95 -28.88 5.85
N ILE A 595 -13.73 -28.69 7.16
CA ILE A 595 -13.39 -29.77 8.10
C ILE A 595 -14.68 -30.44 8.57
N VAL A 596 -15.08 -31.52 7.90
CA VAL A 596 -16.17 -32.39 8.38
C VAL A 596 -15.72 -33.08 9.67
N ILE A 597 -16.25 -32.60 10.80
CA ILE A 597 -16.12 -33.29 12.09
C ILE A 597 -17.17 -34.40 12.12
N ASP A 598 -16.72 -35.67 12.08
CA ASP A 598 -17.61 -36.83 12.29
C ASP A 598 -18.16 -36.81 13.72
N GLY A 599 -19.33 -36.20 13.87
CA GLY A 599 -20.04 -36.07 15.13
C GLY A 599 -20.85 -37.30 15.48
N ASP A 600 -20.20 -38.40 15.87
CA ASP A 600 -20.88 -39.49 16.59
C ASP A 600 -19.92 -40.40 17.37
N SER A 601 -19.75 -40.16 18.68
CA SER A 601 -19.35 -41.18 19.70
C SER A 601 -19.13 -40.63 21.13
N LEU A 602 -19.94 -39.65 21.58
CA LEU A 602 -20.05 -39.32 23.01
C LEU A 602 -21.52 -39.29 23.45
N GLN A 603 -22.01 -40.44 23.93
CA GLN A 603 -23.28 -40.53 24.62
C GLN A 603 -23.21 -39.77 25.95
N SER A 604 -24.28 -39.04 26.27
CA SER A 604 -24.40 -38.27 27.49
C SER A 604 -24.75 -39.15 28.69
N GLU A 605 -23.81 -39.36 29.61
CA GLU A 605 -24.14 -39.69 31.01
C GLU A 605 -24.22 -38.39 31.81
N ALA A 606 -25.45 -37.89 32.01
CA ALA A 606 -25.74 -36.79 32.92
C ALA A 606 -26.20 -37.36 34.26
N SER A 607 -25.46 -37.06 35.33
CA SER A 607 -25.73 -37.54 36.68
C SER A 607 -26.90 -36.81 37.34
N GLU A 608 -27.89 -37.56 37.84
CA GLU A 608 -28.91 -37.02 38.75
C GLU A 608 -28.28 -36.63 40.10
N SER A 609 -28.57 -35.42 40.57
CA SER A 609 -28.19 -34.96 41.90
C SER A 609 -29.41 -34.86 42.81
N SER A 610 -29.25 -35.35 44.04
CA SER A 610 -30.31 -35.66 44.99
C SER A 610 -30.83 -34.46 45.79
N PHE A 611 -32.15 -34.31 45.93
CA PHE A 611 -32.77 -33.50 46.99
C PHE A 611 -33.98 -34.18 47.66
N ILE A 612 -33.72 -34.65 48.89
CA ILE A 612 -34.56 -34.90 50.09
C ILE A 612 -36.12 -34.93 49.94
N PRO A 613 -36.79 -36.01 50.39
CA PRO A 613 -38.26 -36.10 50.50
C PRO A 613 -38.82 -36.03 51.95
N GLU A 614 -39.96 -35.36 52.14
CA GLU A 614 -41.01 -35.58 53.18
C GLU A 614 -42.21 -34.66 52.82
N ALA A 615 -43.49 -34.98 53.00
CA ALA A 615 -44.14 -36.16 53.60
C ALA A 615 -45.54 -36.47 53.00
N ASN A 616 -45.98 -37.72 53.17
CA ASN A 616 -47.35 -38.29 53.13
C ASN A 616 -48.55 -37.46 52.59
N SER A 617 -49.27 -38.00 51.60
CA SER A 617 -50.56 -38.69 51.87
C SER A 617 -51.22 -39.33 50.62
N GLU A 618 -51.76 -40.54 50.85
CA GLU A 618 -52.94 -41.18 50.22
C GLU A 618 -53.18 -41.16 48.70
N THR A 619 -53.18 -42.37 48.13
CA THR A 619 -53.84 -42.78 46.87
C THR A 619 -55.31 -43.18 47.18
N PRO A 620 -56.22 -43.60 46.25
CA PRO A 620 -55.97 -44.11 44.89
C PRO A 620 -57.03 -43.86 43.79
N LYS A 621 -56.83 -44.55 42.65
CA LYS A 621 -57.79 -45.06 41.63
C LYS A 621 -57.85 -44.30 40.29
N GLU A 622 -57.36 -44.93 39.21
CA GLU A 622 -58.09 -45.76 38.22
C GLU A 622 -58.52 -44.89 37.01
N SER A 623 -58.44 -45.30 35.73
CA SER A 623 -57.90 -46.53 35.11
C SER A 623 -57.92 -46.41 33.57
N ARG A 624 -57.06 -47.18 32.86
CA ARG A 624 -57.32 -47.85 31.55
C ARG A 624 -57.63 -46.96 30.31
N SER A 625 -57.35 -47.34 29.05
CA SER A 625 -56.91 -48.62 28.45
C SER A 625 -56.49 -48.47 26.97
N LEU A 626 -55.62 -49.39 26.50
CA LEU A 626 -55.60 -50.09 25.17
C LEU A 626 -55.69 -49.27 23.85
N GLY A 627 -54.93 -49.58 22.78
CA GLY A 627 -53.95 -50.66 22.57
C GLY A 627 -53.40 -50.71 21.12
N ASN A 628 -52.46 -51.64 20.88
CA ASN A 628 -51.86 -52.06 19.58
C ASN A 628 -52.90 -52.79 18.67
N PRO A 629 -52.61 -53.22 17.39
CA PRO A 629 -51.29 -53.50 16.78
C PRO A 629 -51.07 -53.19 15.25
N GLU A 630 -49.82 -53.40 14.82
CA GLU A 630 -49.30 -53.95 13.53
C GLU A 630 -49.97 -53.65 12.16
N LEU A 631 -49.13 -53.33 11.13
CA LEU A 631 -48.88 -54.23 9.99
C LEU A 631 -47.74 -53.78 9.04
N SER A 632 -47.30 -54.73 8.22
CA SER A 632 -46.02 -54.86 7.49
C SER A 632 -45.88 -54.16 6.13
N SER A 633 -44.62 -54.01 5.70
CA SER A 633 -44.08 -54.19 4.33
C SER A 633 -44.62 -53.33 3.16
N GLN A 634 -43.77 -52.48 2.60
CA GLN A 634 -42.82 -52.86 1.51
C GLN A 634 -41.62 -51.90 1.46
#